data_AF-A0A925C5V5-F1
#
_entry.id   AF-A0A925C5V5-F1
#
_cell.length_a   1.000
_cell.length_b   1.000
_cell.length_c   1.000
_cell.angle_alpha   90.00
_cell.angle_beta   90.00
_cell.angle_gamma   90.00
#
_symmetry.space_group_name_H-M   'P 1'
#
loop_
_entity.id
_entity.type
_entity.pdbx_description
1 polymer ?
#
loop_
_entity_poly.entity_id
_entity_poly.type
_entity_poly.pdbx_seq_one_letter_code
_entity_poly.pdbx_strand_id
1 'polypeptide(L)'
;MPRYKELLISITLICTAGLAAAQDFSTKNWPMWLVTSADGLRSPPPPADAAEELRQLKDLASHRTAADMDRITWWDVGGPVYRWNQIASDELLDHGVNTLMATRHLALLHAAMQDATVIAWDSKRAHGRPRPSELDSTLAAALPASSSPSYPSDFAAATTAAVEVLAYVFPDRADVLRGKAEEAMRSRQLAGLEFASDTAAGREIGAAVAALAIERAKTDGSDRKWTGSVPEGPGKWQGKNPVNPAIATWKTWVLAAPDALRPPPPPAWDSPELKAELEELKAFERTPKSNSIATYWEAFGGMRAFMLWNEHARRMILEHGFAADPPAAARALAAMN
;
A
#
# COMPACT_ATOMS: atom_id res chain seq x y z
N MET A 1 -52.59 34.57 5.45
CA MET A 1 -52.46 34.25 6.89
C MET A 1 -52.11 32.77 7.01
N PRO A 2 -51.17 32.32 7.86
CA PRO A 2 -49.76 32.73 7.93
C PRO A 2 -48.76 31.54 7.99
N ARG A 3 -47.52 31.80 7.52
CA ARG A 3 -46.20 31.47 8.09
C ARG A 3 -45.95 30.13 8.81
N TYR A 4 -44.98 29.37 8.28
CA TYR A 4 -43.86 28.72 9.02
C TYR A 4 -42.67 28.63 8.02
N LYS A 5 -41.77 29.62 7.92
CA LYS A 5 -40.56 29.90 8.74
C LYS A 5 -39.68 28.68 9.04
N GLU A 6 -38.61 28.58 8.25
CA GLU A 6 -37.22 28.21 8.57
C GLU A 6 -36.93 27.16 9.66
N LEU A 7 -36.27 26.08 9.24
CA LEU A 7 -35.34 25.33 10.08
C LEU A 7 -34.08 25.02 9.27
N LEU A 8 -33.16 25.99 9.20
CA LEU A 8 -31.77 25.78 8.82
C LEU A 8 -31.08 25.14 10.04
N ILE A 9 -30.84 23.83 9.98
CA ILE A 9 -29.94 23.17 10.93
C ILE A 9 -28.52 23.39 10.42
N SER A 10 -27.87 24.44 10.94
CA SER A 10 -26.41 24.59 10.84
C SER A 10 -25.76 23.48 11.65
N ILE A 11 -25.24 22.46 10.97
CA ILE A 11 -24.31 21.49 11.57
C ILE A 11 -22.97 22.20 11.69
N THR A 12 -22.73 22.84 12.84
CA THR A 12 -21.39 23.27 13.22
C THR A 12 -20.61 22.02 13.59
N LEU A 13 -19.81 21.50 12.66
CA LEU A 13 -18.82 20.47 12.95
C LEU A 13 -17.74 21.12 13.82
N ILE A 14 -17.83 20.94 15.14
CA ILE A 14 -16.73 21.27 16.04
C ILE A 14 -15.68 20.19 15.82
N CYS A 15 -14.71 20.46 14.94
CA CYS A 15 -13.46 19.73 14.89
C CYS A 15 -12.69 20.03 16.18
N THR A 16 -12.93 19.26 17.23
CA THR A 16 -11.94 19.11 18.29
C THR A 16 -10.76 18.38 17.66
N ALA A 17 -9.77 19.14 17.19
CA ALA A 17 -8.42 18.64 16.96
C ALA A 17 -7.87 18.24 18.34
N GLY A 18 -8.19 17.02 18.78
CA GLY A 18 -7.42 16.38 19.82
C GLY A 18 -6.00 16.27 19.28
N LEU A 19 -5.04 16.87 19.98
CA LEU A 19 -3.65 16.47 19.84
C LEU A 19 -3.60 14.97 20.18
N ALA A 20 -3.70 14.12 19.16
CA ALA A 20 -3.21 12.78 19.26
C ALA A 20 -1.69 12.93 19.40
N ALA A 21 -1.22 12.96 20.65
CA ALA A 21 0.16 12.62 20.94
C ALA A 21 0.44 11.32 20.19
N ALA A 22 1.53 11.25 19.41
CA ALA A 22 1.90 10.00 18.76
C ALA A 22 1.92 8.92 19.85
N GLN A 23 1.01 7.96 19.73
CA GLN A 23 1.18 6.71 20.43
C GLN A 23 2.56 6.21 20.01
N ASP A 24 3.44 5.98 20.99
CA ASP A 24 4.74 5.39 20.75
C ASP A 24 4.52 3.93 20.36
N PHE A 25 4.16 3.72 19.09
CA PHE A 25 3.99 2.41 18.50
C PHE A 25 5.38 1.85 18.23
N SER A 26 5.93 1.19 19.23
CA SER A 26 7.20 0.50 19.10
C SER A 26 7.14 -0.49 17.93
N THR A 27 7.90 -0.17 16.87
CA THR A 27 8.12 -1.05 15.71
C THR A 27 9.17 -2.13 16.00
N LYS A 28 9.76 -2.14 17.20
CA LYS A 28 10.92 -2.98 17.58
C LYS A 28 10.69 -4.48 17.41
N ASN A 29 9.45 -4.95 17.44
CA ASN A 29 9.08 -6.37 17.30
C ASN A 29 8.20 -6.65 16.09
N TRP A 30 8.13 -5.73 15.13
CA TRP A 30 7.28 -5.96 13.97
C TRP A 30 7.96 -6.95 13.02
N PRO A 31 7.19 -7.90 12.44
CA PRO A 31 7.74 -8.82 11.47
C PRO A 31 8.20 -8.04 10.23
N MET A 32 9.45 -8.25 9.84
CA MET A 32 10.00 -7.78 8.57
C MET A 32 9.77 -8.85 7.50
N TRP A 33 9.48 -8.44 6.28
CA TRP A 33 9.14 -9.36 5.18
C TRP A 33 10.31 -9.74 4.29
N LEU A 34 11.25 -8.81 4.09
CA LEU A 34 12.35 -8.90 3.13
C LEU A 34 13.72 -8.83 3.82
N VAL A 35 13.82 -8.11 4.94
CA VAL A 35 15.02 -8.06 5.78
C VAL A 35 14.84 -8.86 7.07
N THR A 36 15.94 -9.19 7.75
CA THR A 36 15.91 -9.90 9.03
C THR A 36 15.66 -8.97 10.22
N SER A 37 16.04 -7.69 10.10
CA SER A 37 15.89 -6.69 11.16
C SER A 37 15.94 -5.27 10.58
N ALA A 38 15.29 -4.33 11.28
CA ALA A 38 15.21 -2.93 10.84
C ALA A 38 16.56 -2.19 10.90
N ASP A 39 17.48 -2.63 11.76
CA ASP A 39 18.79 -2.00 11.96
C ASP A 39 19.81 -2.37 10.88
N GLY A 40 19.59 -3.45 10.14
CA GLY A 40 20.51 -3.92 9.08
C GLY A 40 20.63 -2.96 7.89
N LEU A 41 19.64 -2.09 7.69
CA LEU A 41 19.63 -1.03 6.66
C LEU A 41 19.45 0.37 7.27
N ARG A 42 19.81 0.54 8.55
CA ARG A 42 19.71 1.85 9.22
C ARG A 42 20.57 2.89 8.49
N SER A 43 20.00 4.08 8.24
CA SER A 43 20.75 5.19 7.63
C SER A 43 21.91 5.64 8.53
N PRO A 44 23.01 6.18 7.95
CA PRO A 44 24.05 6.89 8.71
C PRO A 44 23.48 8.14 9.40
N PRO A 45 24.20 8.80 10.32
CA PRO A 45 23.73 10.05 10.92
C PRO A 45 23.45 11.15 9.87
N PRO A 46 22.48 12.05 10.11
CA PRO A 46 22.22 13.18 9.23
C PRO A 46 23.42 14.14 9.17
N PRO A 47 23.48 15.03 8.16
CA PRO A 47 24.43 16.15 8.15
C PRO A 47 24.34 16.97 9.45
N ALA A 48 25.50 17.34 10.01
CA ALA A 48 25.56 18.07 11.28
C ALA A 48 25.05 19.52 11.16
N ASP A 49 25.23 20.15 10.00
CA ASP A 49 24.75 21.50 9.71
C ASP A 49 23.56 21.44 8.75
N ALA A 50 22.41 21.97 9.23
CA ALA A 50 21.17 22.06 8.48
C ALA A 50 20.87 23.49 7.97
N ALA A 51 21.76 24.47 8.18
CA ALA A 51 21.49 25.88 7.91
C ALA A 51 21.18 26.15 6.42
N GLU A 52 21.96 25.55 5.52
CA GLU A 52 21.74 25.70 4.08
C GLU A 52 20.45 25.02 3.62
N GLU A 53 20.16 23.81 4.09
CA GLU A 53 18.91 23.11 3.76
C GLU A 53 17.70 23.87 4.30
N LEU A 54 17.80 24.44 5.51
CA LEU A 54 16.74 25.26 6.10
C LEU A 54 16.51 26.54 5.29
N ARG A 55 17.58 27.18 4.80
CA ARG A 55 17.49 28.34 3.90
C ARG A 55 16.76 27.98 2.61
N GLN A 56 17.08 26.82 2.01
CA GLN A 56 16.39 26.32 0.83
C GLN A 56 14.91 26.03 1.09
N LEU A 57 14.56 25.44 2.23
CA LEU A 57 13.15 25.22 2.61
C LEU A 57 12.39 26.53 2.80
N LYS A 58 13.00 27.55 3.40
CA LYS A 58 12.37 28.88 3.52
C LYS A 58 12.12 29.53 2.16
N ASP A 59 13.06 29.38 1.24
CA ASP A 59 12.93 29.87 -0.14
C ASP A 59 11.80 29.13 -0.90
N LEU A 60 11.72 27.81 -0.78
CA LEU A 60 10.60 27.04 -1.31
C LEU A 60 9.27 27.49 -0.69
N ALA A 61 9.24 27.68 0.63
CA ALA A 61 8.04 28.05 1.35
C ALA A 61 7.53 29.45 0.97
N SER A 62 8.40 30.40 0.62
CA SER A 62 8.06 31.76 0.21
C SER A 62 7.60 31.86 -1.26
N HIS A 63 7.97 30.90 -2.10
CA HIS A 63 7.60 30.85 -3.52
C HIS A 63 6.53 29.80 -3.86
N ARG A 64 5.88 29.21 -2.86
CA ARG A 64 4.80 28.22 -3.08
C ARG A 64 3.65 28.80 -3.88
N THR A 65 3.22 28.03 -4.87
CA THR A 65 2.05 28.33 -5.70
C THR A 65 0.80 27.58 -5.22
N ALA A 66 -0.37 27.95 -5.75
CA ALA A 66 -1.60 27.19 -5.51
C ALA A 66 -1.50 25.74 -5.99
N ALA A 67 -0.83 25.51 -7.13
CA ALA A 67 -0.58 24.17 -7.65
C ALA A 67 0.35 23.35 -6.74
N ASP A 68 1.31 23.99 -6.06
CA ASP A 68 2.12 23.31 -5.06
C ASP A 68 1.27 22.91 -3.85
N MET A 69 0.33 23.76 -3.41
CA MET A 69 -0.60 23.42 -2.33
C MET A 69 -1.50 22.24 -2.69
N ASP A 70 -2.02 22.18 -3.92
CA ASP A 70 -2.82 21.04 -4.38
C ASP A 70 -2.01 19.74 -4.36
N ARG A 71 -0.75 19.77 -4.80
CA ARG A 71 0.16 18.61 -4.75
C ARG A 71 0.49 18.19 -3.32
N ILE A 72 0.79 19.15 -2.45
CA ILE A 72 1.05 18.91 -1.02
C ILE A 72 -0.15 18.19 -0.41
N THR A 73 -1.36 18.73 -0.57
CA THR A 73 -2.57 18.13 -0.02
C THR A 73 -2.85 16.75 -0.63
N TRP A 74 -2.64 16.57 -1.94
CA TRP A 74 -2.89 15.28 -2.60
C TRP A 74 -2.00 14.17 -2.07
N TRP A 75 -0.70 14.43 -1.93
CA TRP A 75 0.31 13.46 -1.49
C TRP A 75 0.31 13.20 0.01
N ASP A 76 -0.22 14.12 0.83
CA ASP A 76 -0.30 13.95 2.28
C ASP A 76 -1.41 12.98 2.74
N VAL A 77 -2.44 12.75 1.90
CA VAL A 77 -3.58 11.89 2.26
C VAL A 77 -3.14 10.46 2.59
N GLY A 78 -3.47 10.02 3.80
CA GLY A 78 -3.33 8.63 4.23
C GLY A 78 -1.89 8.18 4.53
N GLY A 79 -0.95 9.12 4.61
CA GLY A 79 0.45 8.82 4.87
C GLY A 79 1.16 8.22 3.65
N PRO A 80 2.37 7.67 3.84
CA PRO A 80 3.31 7.44 2.73
C PRO A 80 2.99 6.24 1.84
N VAL A 81 2.05 5.37 2.23
CA VAL A 81 1.69 4.15 1.49
C VAL A 81 0.35 4.23 0.77
N TYR A 82 -0.51 5.16 1.17
CA TYR A 82 -1.91 5.24 0.69
C TYR A 82 -1.99 5.51 -0.80
N ARG A 83 -1.29 6.54 -1.30
CA ARG A 83 -1.33 6.89 -2.72
C ARG A 83 -0.67 5.84 -3.60
N TRP A 84 0.40 5.22 -3.13
CA TRP A 84 1.07 4.14 -3.86
C TRP A 84 0.21 2.88 -3.95
N ASN A 85 -0.57 2.56 -2.92
CA ASN A 85 -1.59 1.51 -3.00
C ASN A 85 -2.64 1.80 -4.09
N GLN A 86 -3.14 3.03 -4.13
CA GLN A 86 -4.13 3.46 -5.12
C GLN A 86 -3.55 3.39 -6.54
N ILE A 87 -2.38 3.99 -6.75
CA ILE A 87 -1.67 3.99 -8.05
C ILE A 87 -1.39 2.55 -8.51
N ALA A 88 -0.91 1.68 -7.62
CA ALA A 88 -0.65 0.29 -7.98
C ALA A 88 -1.92 -0.46 -8.39
N SER A 89 -3.04 -0.24 -7.67
CA SER A 89 -4.33 -0.83 -8.01
C SER A 89 -4.80 -0.36 -9.38
N ASP A 90 -4.69 0.94 -9.66
CA ASP A 90 -5.08 1.54 -10.93
C ASP A 90 -4.22 0.99 -12.09
N GLU A 91 -2.89 0.97 -11.97
CA GLU A 91 -2.00 0.42 -13.00
C GLU A 91 -2.25 -1.10 -13.23
N LEU A 92 -2.54 -1.87 -12.18
CA LEU A 92 -2.92 -3.30 -12.33
C LEU A 92 -4.21 -3.49 -13.11
N LEU A 93 -5.22 -2.63 -12.89
CA LEU A 93 -6.48 -2.69 -13.64
C LEU A 93 -6.28 -2.23 -15.08
N ASP A 94 -5.61 -1.10 -15.30
CA ASP A 94 -5.42 -0.50 -16.62
C ASP A 94 -4.60 -1.42 -17.54
N HIS A 95 -3.67 -2.19 -16.98
CA HIS A 95 -2.88 -3.19 -17.71
C HIS A 95 -3.57 -4.57 -17.81
N GLY A 96 -4.81 -4.72 -17.31
CA GLY A 96 -5.57 -5.96 -17.40
C GLY A 96 -4.92 -7.13 -16.64
N VAL A 97 -4.18 -6.84 -15.57
CA VAL A 97 -3.52 -7.87 -14.76
C VAL A 97 -4.59 -8.69 -14.06
N ASN A 98 -4.57 -10.01 -14.25
CA ASN A 98 -5.54 -10.88 -13.61
C ASN A 98 -5.36 -10.88 -12.08
N THR A 99 -6.45 -11.18 -11.36
CA THR A 99 -6.52 -11.09 -9.89
C THR A 99 -5.39 -11.81 -9.17
N LEU A 100 -4.99 -13.01 -9.62
CA LEU A 100 -3.94 -13.80 -8.96
C LEU A 100 -2.56 -13.14 -9.09
N MET A 101 -2.24 -12.61 -10.27
CA MET A 101 -1.01 -11.85 -10.49
C MET A 101 -1.05 -10.49 -9.79
N ALA A 102 -2.20 -9.83 -9.77
CA ALA A 102 -2.39 -8.55 -9.09
C ALA A 102 -2.14 -8.68 -7.59
N THR A 103 -2.71 -9.69 -6.92
CA THR A 103 -2.45 -9.97 -5.50
C THR A 103 -0.96 -10.20 -5.24
N ARG A 104 -0.27 -10.97 -6.10
CA ARG A 104 1.18 -11.18 -5.98
C ARG A 104 1.96 -9.87 -6.06
N HIS A 105 1.66 -9.02 -7.04
CA HIS A 105 2.37 -7.74 -7.21
C HIS A 105 2.12 -6.80 -6.02
N LEU A 106 0.89 -6.77 -5.49
CA LEU A 106 0.57 -6.00 -4.29
C LEU A 106 1.29 -6.53 -3.06
N ALA A 107 1.41 -7.85 -2.88
CA ALA A 107 2.19 -8.43 -1.79
C ALA A 107 3.66 -8.00 -1.84
N LEU A 108 4.30 -8.05 -3.01
CA LEU A 108 5.68 -7.56 -3.21
C LEU A 108 5.80 -6.07 -2.88
N LEU A 109 4.87 -5.27 -3.37
CA LEU A 109 4.83 -3.83 -3.17
C LEU A 109 4.70 -3.46 -1.69
N HIS A 110 3.73 -4.04 -0.99
CA HIS A 110 3.45 -3.70 0.40
C HIS A 110 4.48 -4.29 1.36
N ALA A 111 5.05 -5.46 1.07
CA ALA A 111 6.22 -5.97 1.80
C ALA A 111 7.38 -4.97 1.73
N ALA A 112 7.67 -4.43 0.53
CA ALA A 112 8.74 -3.46 0.34
C ALA A 112 8.47 -2.14 1.07
N MET A 113 7.26 -1.59 0.94
CA MET A 113 6.89 -0.35 1.62
C MET A 113 6.86 -0.48 3.15
N GLN A 114 6.39 -1.62 3.69
CA GLN A 114 6.39 -1.85 5.13
C GLN A 114 7.82 -1.89 5.67
N ASP A 115 8.69 -2.71 5.08
CA ASP A 115 10.07 -2.84 5.54
C ASP A 115 10.81 -1.50 5.44
N ALA A 116 10.68 -0.78 4.33
CA ALA A 116 11.28 0.55 4.15
C ALA A 116 10.78 1.57 5.19
N THR A 117 9.47 1.59 5.49
CA THR A 117 8.89 2.47 6.50
C THR A 117 9.43 2.15 7.90
N VAL A 118 9.49 0.85 8.26
CA VAL A 118 9.97 0.40 9.58
C VAL A 118 11.46 0.71 9.76
N ILE A 119 12.28 0.49 8.74
CA ILE A 119 13.72 0.86 8.74
C ILE A 119 13.90 2.37 8.91
N ALA A 120 13.13 3.19 8.19
CA ALA A 120 13.19 4.63 8.32
C ALA A 120 12.79 5.09 9.75
N TRP A 121 11.75 4.49 10.32
CA TRP A 121 11.34 4.77 11.70
C TRP A 121 12.35 4.32 12.75
N ASP A 122 13.04 3.21 12.52
CA ASP A 122 14.16 2.80 13.36
C ASP A 122 15.32 3.80 13.31
N SER A 123 15.66 4.26 12.11
CA SER A 123 16.67 5.29 11.89
C SER A 123 16.30 6.63 12.52
N LYS A 124 15.01 7.04 12.45
CA LYS A 124 14.49 8.23 13.14
C LYS A 124 14.69 8.18 14.64
N ARG A 125 14.42 7.05 15.28
CA ARG A 125 14.65 6.86 16.72
C ARG A 125 16.14 6.89 17.07
N ALA A 126 16.99 6.35 16.21
CA ALA A 126 18.43 6.32 16.45
C ALA A 126 19.08 7.72 16.36
N HIS A 127 18.58 8.59 15.46
CA HIS A 127 19.23 9.87 15.16
C HIS A 127 18.52 11.10 15.74
N GLY A 128 17.20 11.04 15.95
CA GLY A 128 16.45 12.09 16.63
C GLY A 128 16.53 13.49 16.01
N ARG A 129 16.74 13.61 14.69
CA ARG A 129 16.85 14.91 14.01
C ARG A 129 15.56 15.73 14.18
N PRO A 130 15.63 16.97 14.70
CA PRO A 130 14.46 17.84 14.76
C PRO A 130 13.90 18.14 13.36
N ARG A 131 12.60 18.39 13.29
CA ARG A 131 11.90 18.85 12.09
C ARG A 131 12.32 20.28 11.72
N PRO A 132 12.22 20.69 10.45
CA PRO A 132 12.57 22.05 10.02
C PRO A 132 11.87 23.16 10.84
N SER A 133 10.57 23.00 11.13
CA SER A 133 9.79 23.97 11.92
C SER A 133 10.15 23.98 13.41
N GLU A 134 10.78 22.93 13.93
CA GLU A 134 11.28 22.88 15.32
C GLU A 134 12.63 23.59 15.44
N LEU A 135 13.45 23.57 14.38
CA LEU A 135 14.71 24.30 14.31
C LEU A 135 14.49 25.80 14.09
N ASP A 136 13.46 26.16 13.33
CA ASP A 136 13.12 27.56 13.07
C ASP A 136 11.62 27.76 12.87
N SER A 137 10.99 28.36 13.88
CA SER A 137 9.55 28.62 13.90
C SER A 137 9.09 29.70 12.90
N THR A 138 10.02 30.41 12.24
CA THR A 138 9.70 31.36 11.17
C THR A 138 9.47 30.67 9.81
N LEU A 139 9.79 29.37 9.69
CA LEU A 139 9.46 28.59 8.51
C LEU A 139 7.93 28.41 8.42
N ALA A 140 7.32 28.95 7.36
CA ALA A 140 5.90 28.81 7.10
C ALA A 140 5.56 27.40 6.56
N ALA A 141 5.48 26.37 7.41
CA ALA A 141 5.09 25.03 6.99
C ALA A 141 3.67 25.00 6.39
N ALA A 142 3.45 24.18 5.36
CA ALA A 142 2.14 24.04 4.68
C ALA A 142 1.16 23.15 5.44
N LEU A 143 1.71 22.24 6.23
CA LEU A 143 0.99 21.19 6.94
C LEU A 143 1.55 21.11 8.37
N PRO A 144 0.77 20.57 9.32
CA PRO A 144 1.29 20.27 10.65
C PRO A 144 2.49 19.31 10.57
N ALA A 145 3.56 19.61 11.31
CA ALA A 145 4.66 18.68 11.44
C ALA A 145 4.20 17.42 12.17
N SER A 146 4.63 16.25 11.69
CA SER A 146 4.52 15.00 12.44
C SER A 146 5.35 15.10 13.73
N SER A 147 4.88 14.48 14.80
CA SER A 147 5.58 14.37 16.08
C SER A 147 6.81 13.44 16.04
N SER A 148 7.06 12.75 14.93
CA SER A 148 8.26 11.93 14.75
C SER A 148 9.45 12.76 14.22
N PRO A 149 10.71 12.36 14.51
CA PRO A 149 11.90 12.99 13.94
C PRO A 149 11.88 13.06 12.41
N SER A 150 12.60 14.02 11.82
CA SER A 150 12.62 14.26 10.36
C SER A 150 13.45 13.22 9.59
N TYR A 151 14.60 12.82 10.13
CA TYR A 151 15.59 12.02 9.42
C TYR A 151 15.60 10.53 9.77
N PRO A 152 15.69 9.63 8.78
CA PRO A 152 15.48 9.84 7.35
C PRO A 152 13.99 10.00 7.04
N SER A 153 13.65 10.42 5.82
CA SER A 153 12.25 10.51 5.38
C SER A 153 11.67 9.11 5.18
N ASP A 154 10.70 8.74 6.02
CA ASP A 154 9.89 7.53 5.86
C ASP A 154 8.97 7.63 4.63
N PHE A 155 8.54 8.85 4.29
CA PHE A 155 7.77 9.10 3.07
C PHE A 155 8.58 8.82 1.80
N ALA A 156 9.83 9.28 1.74
CA ALA A 156 10.73 8.99 0.63
C ALA A 156 11.14 7.50 0.59
N ALA A 157 11.32 6.86 1.75
CA ALA A 157 11.62 5.43 1.83
C ALA A 157 10.51 4.56 1.25
N ALA A 158 9.26 4.74 1.72
CA ALA A 158 8.11 4.02 1.18
C ALA A 158 7.87 4.36 -0.30
N THR A 159 7.96 5.64 -0.68
CA THR A 159 7.78 6.08 -2.07
C THR A 159 8.79 5.44 -3.02
N THR A 160 10.06 5.40 -2.62
CA THR A 160 11.13 4.81 -3.46
C THR A 160 10.99 3.29 -3.52
N ALA A 161 10.64 2.65 -2.39
CA ALA A 161 10.33 1.23 -2.38
C ALA A 161 9.18 0.88 -3.33
N ALA A 162 8.12 1.70 -3.30
CA ALA A 162 6.95 1.53 -4.15
C ALA A 162 7.29 1.65 -5.63
N VAL A 163 7.94 2.76 -6.00
CA VAL A 163 8.16 3.09 -7.40
C VAL A 163 9.12 2.13 -8.09
N GLU A 164 10.15 1.65 -7.39
CA GLU A 164 11.11 0.72 -7.98
C GLU A 164 10.51 -0.69 -8.14
N VAL A 165 9.64 -1.13 -7.22
CA VAL A 165 8.87 -2.37 -7.40
C VAL A 165 7.88 -2.23 -8.57
N LEU A 166 7.15 -1.12 -8.66
CA LEU A 166 6.22 -0.89 -9.77
C LEU A 166 6.93 -0.73 -11.11
N ALA A 167 8.10 -0.09 -11.16
CA ALA A 167 8.92 0.02 -12.36
C ALA A 167 9.45 -1.35 -12.83
N TYR A 168 9.67 -2.30 -11.92
CA TYR A 168 9.95 -3.68 -12.27
C TYR A 168 8.72 -4.41 -12.85
N VAL A 169 7.54 -4.20 -12.26
CA VAL A 169 6.28 -4.82 -12.71
C VAL A 169 5.80 -4.24 -14.07
N PHE A 170 5.97 -2.93 -14.27
CA PHE A 170 5.56 -2.18 -15.45
C PHE A 170 6.72 -1.37 -16.04
N PRO A 171 7.67 -2.01 -16.74
CA PRO A 171 8.87 -1.32 -17.26
C PRO A 171 8.57 -0.18 -18.22
N ASP A 172 7.48 -0.27 -18.99
CA ASP A 172 6.99 0.77 -19.91
C ASP A 172 6.42 2.00 -19.19
N ARG A 173 6.07 1.86 -17.91
CA ARG A 173 5.55 2.93 -17.04
C ARG A 173 6.62 3.51 -16.11
N ALA A 174 7.82 2.95 -16.09
CA ALA A 174 8.87 3.26 -15.12
C ALA A 174 9.17 4.76 -15.01
N ASP A 175 9.37 5.46 -16.13
CA ASP A 175 9.70 6.89 -16.11
C ASP A 175 8.54 7.76 -15.61
N VAL A 176 7.30 7.40 -15.97
CA VAL A 176 6.10 8.10 -15.51
C VAL A 176 5.94 7.94 -14.00
N LEU A 177 6.12 6.71 -13.50
CA LEU A 177 6.03 6.39 -12.08
C LEU A 177 7.15 7.06 -11.27
N ARG A 178 8.39 7.06 -11.78
CA ARG A 178 9.50 7.80 -11.18
C ARG A 178 9.25 9.30 -11.15
N GLY A 179 8.65 9.87 -12.19
CA GLY A 179 8.20 11.26 -12.19
C GLY A 179 7.17 11.57 -11.08
N LYS A 180 6.22 10.65 -10.84
CA LYS A 180 5.29 10.77 -9.70
C LYS A 180 5.99 10.67 -8.34
N ALA A 181 6.99 9.80 -8.23
CA ALA A 181 7.80 9.69 -7.01
C ALA A 181 8.58 10.97 -6.72
N GLU A 182 9.17 11.60 -7.73
CA GLU A 182 9.80 12.92 -7.58
C GLU A 182 8.81 13.98 -7.11
N GLU A 183 7.61 14.02 -7.69
CA GLU A 183 6.56 14.95 -7.25
C GLU A 183 6.15 14.70 -5.79
N ALA A 184 5.96 13.43 -5.42
CA ALA A 184 5.57 13.02 -4.08
C ALA A 184 6.62 13.43 -3.04
N MET A 185 7.90 13.15 -3.28
CA MET A 185 8.98 13.52 -2.36
C MET A 185 9.19 15.04 -2.31
N ARG A 186 9.13 15.73 -3.46
CA ARG A 186 9.23 17.19 -3.51
C ARG A 186 8.10 17.88 -2.76
N SER A 187 6.92 17.26 -2.69
CA SER A 187 5.78 17.79 -1.93
C SER A 187 6.12 17.98 -0.44
N ARG A 188 6.94 17.11 0.15
CA ARG A 188 7.33 17.21 1.57
C ARG A 188 8.27 18.38 1.83
N GLN A 189 9.19 18.65 0.89
CA GLN A 189 10.09 19.81 0.95
C GLN A 189 9.34 21.12 0.69
N LEU A 190 8.44 21.14 -0.30
CA LEU A 190 7.55 22.28 -0.54
C LEU A 190 6.68 22.57 0.69
N ALA A 191 6.23 21.53 1.39
CA ALA A 191 5.47 21.67 2.62
C ALA A 191 6.31 22.15 3.83
N GLY A 192 7.64 22.20 3.71
CA GLY A 192 8.55 22.56 4.79
C GLY A 192 8.67 21.49 5.88
N LEU A 193 8.38 20.22 5.56
CA LEU A 193 8.29 19.13 6.56
C LEU A 193 9.59 18.34 6.73
N GLU A 194 10.42 18.31 5.69
CA GLU A 194 11.59 17.43 5.58
C GLU A 194 12.72 18.13 4.80
N PHE A 195 13.95 17.87 5.20
CA PHE A 195 15.15 18.35 4.51
C PHE A 195 15.46 17.51 3.25
N ALA A 196 16.27 18.06 2.35
CA ALA A 196 16.69 17.35 1.15
C ALA A 196 17.51 16.09 1.50
N SER A 197 18.36 16.17 2.53
CA SER A 197 19.12 15.05 3.06
C SER A 197 18.26 13.98 3.73
N ASP A 198 17.12 14.34 4.35
CA ASP A 198 16.14 13.38 4.85
C ASP A 198 15.56 12.57 3.68
N THR A 199 15.21 13.26 2.60
CA THR A 199 14.68 12.64 1.36
C THR A 199 15.72 11.72 0.73
N ALA A 200 16.97 12.16 0.62
CA ALA A 200 18.06 11.38 0.03
C ALA A 200 18.30 10.07 0.81
N ALA A 201 18.42 10.14 2.14
CA ALA A 201 18.60 8.95 2.98
C ALA A 201 17.39 8.01 2.93
N GLY A 202 16.17 8.56 2.84
CA GLY A 202 14.96 7.76 2.64
C GLY A 202 14.99 6.99 1.31
N ARG A 203 15.41 7.63 0.22
CA ARG A 203 15.56 6.97 -1.09
C ARG A 203 16.52 5.79 -1.04
N GLU A 204 17.65 5.93 -0.35
CA GLU A 204 18.62 4.85 -0.20
C GLU A 204 18.00 3.62 0.49
N ILE A 205 17.25 3.82 1.58
CA ILE A 205 16.49 2.74 2.23
C ILE A 205 15.51 2.10 1.25
N GLY A 206 14.68 2.91 0.59
CA GLY A 206 13.64 2.41 -0.29
C GLY A 206 14.19 1.63 -1.49
N ALA A 207 15.28 2.10 -2.10
CA ALA A 207 15.95 1.41 -3.19
C ALA A 207 16.55 0.08 -2.75
N ALA A 208 17.19 0.03 -1.58
CA ALA A 208 17.75 -1.21 -1.03
C ALA A 208 16.66 -2.27 -0.77
N VAL A 209 15.53 -1.86 -0.18
CA VAL A 209 14.42 -2.77 0.09
C VAL A 209 13.70 -3.20 -1.19
N ALA A 210 13.50 -2.30 -2.16
CA ALA A 210 12.93 -2.65 -3.46
C ALA A 210 13.78 -3.68 -4.20
N ALA A 211 15.11 -3.56 -4.14
CA ALA A 211 16.00 -4.56 -4.72
C ALA A 211 15.76 -5.96 -4.14
N LEU A 212 15.56 -6.08 -2.81
CA LEU A 212 15.23 -7.35 -2.17
C LEU A 212 13.86 -7.89 -2.61
N ALA A 213 12.85 -7.02 -2.73
CA ALA A 213 11.54 -7.39 -3.24
C ALA A 213 11.62 -7.91 -4.68
N ILE A 214 12.40 -7.25 -5.54
CA ILE A 214 12.63 -7.64 -6.94
C ILE A 214 13.38 -8.98 -7.02
N GLU A 215 14.40 -9.20 -6.19
CA GLU A 215 15.10 -10.50 -6.16
C GLU A 215 14.20 -11.64 -5.69
N ARG A 216 13.31 -11.38 -4.71
CA ARG A 216 12.26 -12.33 -4.38
C ARG A 216 11.34 -12.57 -5.58
N ALA A 217 10.89 -11.51 -6.25
CA ALA A 217 9.98 -11.61 -7.39
C ALA A 217 10.57 -12.44 -8.55
N LYS A 218 11.89 -12.37 -8.78
CA LYS A 218 12.59 -13.17 -9.79
C LYS A 218 12.70 -14.64 -9.43
N THR A 219 12.59 -14.99 -8.14
CA THR A 219 12.88 -16.34 -7.65
C THR A 219 11.69 -16.98 -6.94
N ASP A 220 10.50 -16.39 -6.98
CA ASP A 220 9.31 -16.92 -6.33
C ASP A 220 8.54 -17.98 -7.16
N GLY A 221 9.03 -18.30 -8.36
CA GLY A 221 8.46 -19.32 -9.23
C GLY A 221 7.21 -18.88 -10.00
N SER A 222 6.88 -17.58 -9.96
CA SER A 222 5.73 -17.01 -10.70
C SER A 222 5.88 -17.01 -12.22
N ASP A 223 7.11 -17.05 -12.72
CA ASP A 223 7.46 -17.12 -14.14
C ASP A 223 7.42 -18.55 -14.71
N ARG A 224 7.18 -19.56 -13.86
CA ARG A 224 7.18 -20.96 -14.26
C ARG A 224 6.07 -21.22 -15.28
N LYS A 225 6.49 -21.63 -16.48
CA LYS A 225 5.56 -22.05 -17.54
C LYS A 225 4.93 -23.39 -17.17
N TRP A 226 3.61 -23.45 -17.30
CA TRP A 226 2.88 -24.70 -17.13
C TRP A 226 3.13 -25.63 -18.31
N THR A 227 3.55 -26.86 -18.02
CA THR A 227 3.84 -27.92 -19.00
C THR A 227 2.94 -29.14 -18.85
N GLY A 228 1.89 -29.03 -18.03
CA GLY A 228 0.94 -30.13 -17.78
C GLY A 228 -0.16 -30.20 -18.84
N SER A 229 -1.07 -31.16 -18.67
CA SER A 229 -2.30 -31.28 -19.44
C SER A 229 -3.52 -31.09 -18.54
N VAL A 230 -4.62 -30.63 -19.13
CA VAL A 230 -5.93 -30.63 -18.44
C VAL A 230 -6.36 -32.10 -18.26
N PRO A 231 -6.77 -32.52 -17.05
CA PRO A 231 -7.23 -33.90 -16.83
C PRO A 231 -8.43 -34.26 -17.69
N GLU A 232 -8.41 -35.44 -18.29
CA GLU A 232 -9.51 -35.98 -19.10
C GLU A 232 -10.36 -37.00 -18.33
N GLY A 233 -11.60 -37.20 -18.78
CA GLY A 233 -12.51 -38.22 -18.27
C GLY A 233 -13.70 -37.69 -17.44
N PRO A 234 -14.58 -38.60 -16.99
CA PRO A 234 -15.77 -38.24 -16.21
C PRO A 234 -15.41 -37.48 -14.93
N GLY A 235 -16.22 -36.45 -14.62
CA GLY A 235 -16.03 -35.63 -13.41
C GLY A 235 -14.81 -34.71 -13.42
N LYS A 236 -14.08 -34.59 -14.53
CA LYS A 236 -12.95 -33.65 -14.68
C LYS A 236 -13.40 -32.33 -15.31
N TRP A 237 -12.70 -31.25 -15.01
CA TRP A 237 -12.92 -29.94 -15.62
C TRP A 237 -12.54 -29.98 -17.11
N GLN A 238 -13.44 -29.51 -17.97
CA GLN A 238 -13.31 -29.62 -19.44
C GLN A 238 -12.98 -28.30 -20.13
N GLY A 239 -12.65 -27.24 -19.38
CA GLY A 239 -12.28 -25.97 -19.98
C GLY A 239 -10.95 -26.05 -20.72
N LYS A 240 -10.70 -25.08 -21.61
CA LYS A 240 -9.53 -25.08 -22.50
C LYS A 240 -8.41 -24.13 -22.06
N ASN A 241 -8.70 -23.20 -21.16
CA ASN A 241 -7.80 -22.12 -20.75
C ASN A 241 -7.69 -22.08 -19.22
N PRO A 242 -6.92 -22.98 -18.59
CA PRO A 242 -6.69 -22.90 -17.15
C PRO A 242 -5.94 -21.61 -16.81
N VAL A 243 -6.44 -20.87 -15.83
CA VAL A 243 -5.83 -19.63 -15.34
C VAL A 243 -4.76 -19.97 -14.30
N ASN A 244 -3.53 -19.48 -14.50
CA ASN A 244 -2.38 -19.67 -13.61
C ASN A 244 -2.22 -21.11 -13.03
N PRO A 245 -2.24 -22.19 -13.84
CA PRO A 245 -2.20 -23.57 -13.35
C PRO A 245 -0.91 -23.95 -12.60
N ALA A 246 0.15 -23.16 -12.71
CA ALA A 246 1.40 -23.33 -11.96
C ALA A 246 1.42 -22.58 -10.61
N ILE A 247 0.33 -21.93 -10.18
CA ILE A 247 0.32 -21.11 -8.95
C ILE A 247 0.70 -21.90 -7.69
N ALA A 248 0.39 -23.19 -7.66
CA ALA A 248 0.77 -24.09 -6.57
C ALA A 248 2.29 -24.33 -6.46
N THR A 249 3.11 -23.84 -7.41
CA THR A 249 4.56 -23.91 -7.32
C THR A 249 5.20 -22.63 -6.81
N TRP A 250 4.42 -21.59 -6.53
CA TRP A 250 4.94 -20.32 -6.08
C TRP A 250 5.45 -20.39 -4.64
N LYS A 251 6.50 -19.63 -4.33
CA LYS A 251 6.96 -19.44 -2.95
C LYS A 251 5.90 -18.67 -2.17
N THR A 252 5.50 -19.23 -1.04
CA THR A 252 4.58 -18.61 -0.10
C THR A 252 5.26 -17.52 0.72
N TRP A 253 4.48 -16.56 1.23
CA TRP A 253 4.95 -15.53 2.17
C TRP A 253 4.87 -15.99 3.62
N VAL A 254 3.70 -16.54 4.02
CA VAL A 254 3.40 -16.92 5.41
C VAL A 254 3.30 -18.44 5.58
N LEU A 255 2.60 -19.12 4.67
CA LEU A 255 2.39 -20.57 4.76
C LEU A 255 3.72 -21.33 4.57
N ALA A 256 3.89 -22.45 5.28
CA ALA A 256 5.08 -23.30 5.12
C ALA A 256 5.15 -24.01 3.75
N ALA A 257 3.98 -24.28 3.15
CA ALA A 257 3.85 -24.89 1.83
C ALA A 257 2.54 -24.43 1.16
N PRO A 258 2.45 -24.46 -0.20
CA PRO A 258 1.24 -24.10 -0.93
C PRO A 258 0.00 -24.94 -0.58
N ASP A 259 0.18 -26.12 0.00
CA ASP A 259 -0.89 -27.05 0.38
C ASP A 259 -1.09 -27.21 1.89
N ALA A 260 -0.48 -26.33 2.69
CA ALA A 260 -0.59 -26.35 4.16
C ALA A 260 -2.05 -26.29 4.67
N LEU A 261 -2.98 -25.75 3.87
CA LEU A 261 -4.41 -25.63 4.18
C LEU A 261 -5.29 -26.39 3.17
N ARG A 262 -4.77 -27.44 2.51
CA ARG A 262 -5.52 -28.19 1.50
C ARG A 262 -6.74 -28.90 2.14
N PRO A 263 -7.97 -28.66 1.67
CA PRO A 263 -9.15 -29.38 2.16
C PRO A 263 -9.16 -30.85 1.73
N PRO A 264 -10.01 -31.70 2.32
CA PRO A 264 -10.25 -33.05 1.82
C PRO A 264 -10.75 -33.01 0.35
N PRO A 265 -10.59 -34.12 -0.41
CA PRO A 265 -11.08 -34.18 -1.79
C PRO A 265 -12.61 -33.96 -1.84
N PRO A 266 -13.12 -33.41 -2.95
CA PRO A 266 -14.58 -33.30 -3.14
C PRO A 266 -15.24 -34.68 -3.22
N PRO A 267 -16.57 -34.77 -3.06
CA PRO A 267 -17.31 -36.01 -3.29
C PRO A 267 -17.02 -36.63 -4.66
N ALA A 268 -17.13 -37.96 -4.76
CA ALA A 268 -16.92 -38.65 -6.03
C ALA A 268 -17.96 -38.19 -7.07
N TRP A 269 -17.56 -38.17 -8.36
CA TRP A 269 -18.38 -37.58 -9.42
C TRP A 269 -19.75 -38.28 -9.62
N ASP A 270 -19.82 -39.56 -9.25
CA ASP A 270 -20.98 -40.44 -9.33
C ASP A 270 -21.64 -40.66 -7.96
N SER A 271 -21.24 -39.91 -6.94
CA SER A 271 -21.72 -40.11 -5.58
C SER A 271 -23.14 -39.56 -5.38
N PRO A 272 -23.94 -40.16 -4.46
CA PRO A 272 -25.24 -39.60 -4.07
C PRO A 272 -25.13 -38.17 -3.54
N GLU A 273 -24.03 -37.83 -2.87
CA GLU A 273 -23.78 -36.51 -2.30
C GLU A 273 -23.62 -35.44 -3.40
N LEU A 274 -22.75 -35.66 -4.39
CA LEU A 274 -22.61 -34.69 -5.50
C LEU A 274 -23.91 -34.55 -6.29
N LYS A 275 -24.65 -35.66 -6.46
CA LYS A 275 -25.97 -35.62 -7.09
C LYS A 275 -26.93 -34.73 -6.29
N ALA A 276 -26.94 -34.83 -4.96
CA ALA A 276 -27.79 -33.98 -4.11
C ALA A 276 -27.38 -32.51 -4.19
N GLU A 277 -26.09 -32.18 -4.15
CA GLU A 277 -25.57 -30.81 -4.31
C GLU A 277 -25.97 -30.19 -5.65
N LEU A 278 -25.93 -30.98 -6.73
CA LEU A 278 -26.35 -30.52 -8.06
C LEU A 278 -27.86 -30.28 -8.15
N GLU A 279 -28.67 -31.13 -7.52
CA GLU A 279 -30.13 -30.92 -7.48
C GLU A 279 -30.50 -29.70 -6.63
N GLU A 280 -29.80 -29.45 -5.52
CA GLU A 280 -29.94 -28.21 -4.75
C GLU A 280 -29.64 -26.98 -5.62
N LEU A 281 -28.52 -26.98 -6.34
CA LEU A 281 -28.14 -25.88 -7.22
C LEU A 281 -29.17 -25.64 -8.33
N LYS A 282 -29.71 -26.69 -8.94
CA LYS A 282 -30.77 -26.58 -9.97
C LYS A 282 -32.09 -26.07 -9.41
N ALA A 283 -32.41 -26.42 -8.17
CA ALA A 283 -33.62 -25.98 -7.49
C ALA A 283 -33.53 -24.54 -6.94
N PHE A 284 -32.32 -23.94 -6.92
CA PHE A 284 -32.13 -22.60 -6.40
C PHE A 284 -32.92 -21.55 -7.20
N GLU A 285 -33.90 -20.93 -6.56
CA GLU A 285 -34.73 -19.89 -7.17
C GLU A 285 -33.99 -18.55 -7.21
N ARG A 286 -33.67 -18.10 -8.43
CA ARG A 286 -33.01 -16.82 -8.65
C ARG A 286 -34.01 -15.66 -8.53
N THR A 287 -33.77 -14.79 -7.57
CA THR A 287 -34.48 -13.50 -7.38
C THR A 287 -33.63 -12.31 -7.85
N PRO A 288 -34.22 -11.13 -8.10
CA PRO A 288 -33.45 -9.91 -8.36
C PRO A 288 -32.40 -9.63 -7.29
N LYS A 289 -32.71 -9.89 -6.01
CA LYS A 289 -31.76 -9.75 -4.90
C LYS A 289 -30.58 -10.71 -5.03
N SER A 290 -30.83 -12.01 -5.24
CA SER A 290 -29.76 -13.01 -5.40
C SER A 290 -28.88 -12.72 -6.62
N ASN A 291 -29.47 -12.26 -7.73
CA ASN A 291 -28.74 -11.89 -8.93
C ASN A 291 -27.87 -10.66 -8.71
N SER A 292 -28.38 -9.65 -7.98
CA SER A 292 -27.60 -8.45 -7.65
C SER A 292 -26.39 -8.81 -6.78
N ILE A 293 -26.56 -9.67 -5.77
CA ILE A 293 -25.47 -10.15 -4.91
C ILE A 293 -24.44 -10.92 -5.73
N ALA A 294 -24.87 -11.86 -6.58
CA ALA A 294 -23.98 -12.64 -7.42
C ALA A 294 -23.18 -11.75 -8.39
N THR A 295 -23.84 -10.80 -9.08
CA THR A 295 -23.18 -9.87 -10.00
C THR A 295 -22.18 -8.97 -9.27
N TYR A 296 -22.52 -8.48 -8.07
CA TYR A 296 -21.60 -7.66 -7.28
C TYR A 296 -20.32 -8.44 -6.93
N TRP A 297 -20.46 -9.66 -6.39
CA TRP A 297 -19.29 -10.45 -6.00
C TRP A 297 -18.53 -11.04 -7.18
N GLU A 298 -19.16 -11.30 -8.32
CA GLU A 298 -18.45 -11.65 -9.56
C GLU A 298 -17.53 -10.51 -10.02
N ALA A 299 -18.07 -9.28 -10.07
CA ALA A 299 -17.32 -8.12 -10.55
C ALA A 299 -16.25 -7.67 -9.53
N PHE A 300 -16.63 -7.47 -8.28
CA PHE A 300 -15.79 -6.85 -7.25
C PHE A 300 -15.10 -7.85 -6.33
N GLY A 301 -15.61 -9.07 -6.16
CA GLY A 301 -14.97 -10.14 -5.38
C GLY A 301 -14.24 -11.18 -6.21
N GLY A 302 -14.53 -11.27 -7.51
CA GLY A 302 -13.82 -12.09 -8.48
C GLY A 302 -12.77 -11.24 -9.18
N MET A 303 -13.08 -10.78 -10.39
CA MET A 303 -12.11 -10.13 -11.28
C MET A 303 -11.41 -8.92 -10.65
N ARG A 304 -12.11 -8.15 -9.81
CA ARG A 304 -11.57 -6.92 -9.18
C ARG A 304 -11.42 -7.03 -7.66
N ALA A 305 -11.29 -8.25 -7.13
CA ALA A 305 -11.10 -8.50 -5.68
C ALA A 305 -9.99 -7.65 -5.08
N PHE A 306 -8.84 -7.59 -5.76
CA PHE A 306 -7.68 -6.85 -5.30
C PHE A 306 -7.99 -5.35 -5.14
N MET A 307 -8.82 -4.76 -6.01
CA MET A 307 -9.22 -3.35 -5.90
C MET A 307 -10.17 -3.14 -4.73
N LEU A 308 -11.19 -3.98 -4.62
CA LEU A 308 -12.22 -3.86 -3.57
C LEU A 308 -11.59 -3.87 -2.18
N TRP A 309 -10.76 -4.87 -1.89
CA TRP A 309 -10.15 -5.03 -0.58
C TRP A 309 -9.12 -3.94 -0.27
N ASN A 310 -8.31 -3.53 -1.26
CA ASN A 310 -7.37 -2.42 -1.08
C ASN A 310 -8.06 -1.06 -0.89
N GLU A 311 -9.18 -0.80 -1.56
CA GLU A 311 -10.02 0.38 -1.31
C GLU A 311 -10.59 0.36 0.11
N HIS A 312 -11.10 -0.79 0.58
CA HIS A 312 -11.57 -0.92 1.95
C HIS A 312 -10.46 -0.70 2.98
N ALA A 313 -9.28 -1.28 2.78
CA ALA A 313 -8.15 -1.07 3.68
C ALA A 313 -7.70 0.39 3.71
N ARG A 314 -7.61 1.05 2.55
CA ARG A 314 -7.32 2.48 2.46
C ARG A 314 -8.35 3.32 3.19
N ARG A 315 -9.65 3.03 3.05
CA ARG A 315 -10.69 3.74 3.78
C ARG A 315 -10.55 3.55 5.29
N MET A 316 -10.30 2.32 5.75
CA MET A 316 -10.09 2.04 7.18
C MET A 316 -8.85 2.75 7.75
N ILE A 317 -7.76 2.88 6.97
CA ILE A 317 -6.57 3.66 7.38
C ILE A 317 -6.93 5.11 7.71
N LEU A 318 -7.83 5.72 6.93
CA LEU A 318 -8.30 7.08 7.19
C LEU A 318 -9.28 7.12 8.38
N GLU A 319 -10.27 6.23 8.39
CA GLU A 319 -11.32 6.18 9.43
C GLU A 319 -10.75 5.93 10.83
N HIS A 320 -9.67 5.16 10.94
CA HIS A 320 -9.02 4.83 12.21
C HIS A 320 -7.79 5.69 12.54
N GLY A 321 -7.51 6.73 11.75
CA GLY A 321 -6.42 7.68 12.05
C GLY A 321 -5.01 7.15 11.82
N PHE A 322 -4.84 6.01 11.13
CA PHE A 322 -3.52 5.44 10.83
C PHE A 322 -2.72 6.30 9.86
N ALA A 323 -3.33 7.31 9.22
CA ALA A 323 -2.60 8.32 8.46
C ALA A 323 -1.52 9.05 9.29
N ALA A 324 -1.74 9.20 10.61
CA ALA A 324 -0.78 9.78 11.54
C ALA A 324 0.25 8.76 12.08
N ASP A 325 0.11 7.48 11.71
CA ASP A 325 1.00 6.37 12.08
C ASP A 325 1.43 5.61 10.81
N PRO A 326 2.44 6.14 10.09
CA PRO A 326 2.94 5.55 8.85
C PRO A 326 3.31 4.06 8.96
N PRO A 327 4.01 3.60 10.02
CA PRO A 327 4.22 2.17 10.22
C PRO A 327 2.90 1.39 10.26
N ALA A 328 1.90 1.80 11.05
CA ALA A 328 0.66 1.02 11.17
C ALA A 328 -0.12 0.96 9.84
N ALA A 329 -0.17 2.07 9.10
CA ALA A 329 -0.75 2.10 7.76
C ALA A 329 -0.04 1.13 6.80
N ALA A 330 1.30 1.14 6.79
CA ALA A 330 2.09 0.24 5.96
C ALA A 330 1.87 -1.23 6.34
N ARG A 331 1.81 -1.52 7.64
CA ARG A 331 1.53 -2.87 8.15
C ARG A 331 0.13 -3.36 7.81
N ALA A 332 -0.89 -2.50 7.90
CA ALA A 332 -2.25 -2.87 7.56
C ALA A 332 -2.37 -3.34 6.10
N LEU A 333 -1.72 -2.62 5.16
CA LEU A 333 -1.73 -2.99 3.75
C LEU A 333 -0.86 -4.23 3.46
N ALA A 334 0.29 -4.36 4.11
CA ALA A 334 1.17 -5.52 3.93
C ALA A 334 0.65 -6.81 4.57
N ALA A 335 -0.09 -6.72 5.67
CA ALA A 335 -0.73 -7.90 6.27
C ALA A 335 -1.96 -8.36 5.48
N MET A 336 -2.63 -7.45 4.76
CA MET A 336 -3.79 -7.77 3.95
C MET A 336 -3.43 -8.40 2.59
N ASN A 337 -2.36 -7.91 1.94
CA ASN A 337 -1.93 -8.38 0.61
C ASN A 337 -0.93 -9.53 0.68
#